data_AF-A0A819XU91-F1
#
_entry.id   AF-A0A819XU91-F1
#
_cell.length_a   1.000
_cell.length_b   1.000
_cell.length_c   1.000
_cell.angle_alpha   90.00
_cell.angle_beta   90.00
_cell.angle_gamma   90.00
#
_symmetry.space_group_name_H-M   'P 1'
#
loop_
_entity.id
_entity.type
_entity.pdbx_description
1 polymer ?
#
loop_
_entity_poly.entity_id
_entity_poly.type
_entity_poly.pdbx_seq_one_letter_code
_entity_poly.pdbx_strand_id
1 'polypeptide(L)'
;MATERQLVQFEAKDFDTIREVAITIQQDSVIKPFLDLSTAIRAAIGMLPEKLKPKLYELYDLHSSINMNIKDTLSSGCATATKFVVKGWIVMKRGMNKENEEFLNNLRSEFICDYVEKLQKFTEKGRTDLNVIHKTLMLEASDDQREGSLKEFSELERQFLENAKEKTDRALEKSKNQGQIELLKNEIQICERAIQNSVARKNQMTKELDRLKEVKPEYEKEVREHYDPSRRIKIKHKTRLLEVREIYSDNGERIAKENLTRLTERIEDLETTLNNWSAKEFEKRLDVAKANLTDVERKQEELAHRCSLSETEYRRSKEECERVSKNIKIVHQQTGTQYPESIKMVDSLANDIQNASVSLIRINATIKQHLQQTDNRPKSLVLSMIDALKLIAMADECFGTNNIDDICRQVVLC
;
A
#
# COMPACT_ATOMS: atom_id res chain seq x y z
N MET A 1 13.94 26.57 -15.61
CA MET A 1 12.70 25.80 -15.43
C MET A 1 12.73 25.16 -14.06
N ALA A 2 12.04 25.74 -13.09
CA ALA A 2 11.92 25.20 -11.74
C ALA A 2 10.81 24.15 -11.75
N THR A 3 11.16 22.89 -11.52
CA THR A 3 10.19 21.82 -11.22
C THR A 3 9.43 22.23 -9.96
N GLU A 4 8.12 22.48 -10.09
CA GLU A 4 7.22 22.69 -8.96
C GLU A 4 7.36 21.52 -7.99
N ARG A 5 8.09 21.72 -6.88
CA ARG A 5 8.03 20.83 -5.73
C ARG A 5 6.63 20.98 -5.16
N GLN A 6 5.78 19.98 -5.32
CA GLN A 6 4.65 19.83 -4.42
C GLN A 6 5.22 19.59 -3.02
N LEU A 7 5.37 20.66 -2.25
CA LEU A 7 5.77 20.63 -0.85
C LEU A 7 4.60 20.06 -0.06
N VAL A 8 4.56 18.73 0.00
CA VAL A 8 3.85 18.01 1.04
C VAL A 8 4.46 18.44 2.38
N GLN A 9 3.71 19.17 3.19
CA GLN A 9 4.14 19.59 4.53
C GLN A 9 3.72 18.54 5.57
N PHE A 10 4.70 18.00 6.29
CA PHE A 10 4.52 17.10 7.43
C PHE A 10 4.55 17.90 8.73
N GLU A 11 3.71 17.55 9.70
CA GLU A 11 3.63 18.21 11.00
C GLU A 11 4.60 17.56 12.01
N ALA A 12 5.01 18.29 13.05
CA ALA A 12 5.91 17.74 14.09
C ALA A 12 5.38 16.43 14.70
N LYS A 13 4.06 16.33 14.92
CA LYS A 13 3.39 15.12 15.41
C LYS A 13 3.58 13.89 14.50
N ASP A 14 3.77 14.09 13.20
CA ASP A 14 3.97 13.00 12.24
C ASP A 14 5.35 12.35 12.45
N PHE A 15 6.36 13.14 12.81
CA PHE A 15 7.71 12.67 13.17
C PHE A 15 7.72 12.02 14.56
N ASP A 16 7.01 12.61 15.53
CA ASP A 16 6.93 12.07 16.89
C ASP A 16 6.24 10.69 16.89
N THR A 17 5.21 10.49 16.07
CA THR A 17 4.53 9.19 15.93
C THR A 17 5.48 8.08 15.44
N ILE A 18 6.32 8.37 14.43
CA ILE A 18 7.29 7.40 13.90
C ILE A 18 8.36 7.08 14.96
N ARG A 19 8.85 8.10 15.67
CA ARG A 19 9.85 7.92 16.72
C ARG A 19 9.29 7.12 17.90
N GLU A 20 8.07 7.43 18.33
CA GLU A 20 7.39 6.69 19.40
C GLU A 20 7.20 5.23 19.01
N VAL A 21 6.75 4.95 17.79
CA VAL A 21 6.65 3.58 17.28
C VAL A 21 8.03 2.92 17.16
N ALA A 22 9.05 3.60 16.67
CA ALA A 22 10.41 3.05 16.59
C ALA A 22 10.97 2.69 17.98
N ILE A 23 10.64 3.47 19.01
CA ILE A 23 11.04 3.22 20.41
C ILE A 23 10.20 2.11 21.06
N THR A 24 8.93 1.99 20.69
CA THR A 24 7.96 1.07 21.32
C THR A 24 7.66 -0.18 20.50
N ILE A 25 8.28 -0.35 19.34
CA ILE A 25 8.03 -1.51 18.46
C ILE A 25 8.45 -2.77 19.21
N GLN A 26 7.45 -3.56 19.59
CA GLN A 26 7.68 -4.88 20.15
C GLN A 26 7.78 -5.87 19.00
N GLN A 27 8.66 -6.86 19.15
CA GLN A 27 8.69 -8.03 18.28
C GLN A 27 7.32 -8.70 18.37
N ASP A 28 6.55 -8.62 17.28
CA ASP A 28 5.21 -9.20 17.22
C ASP A 28 5.37 -10.69 16.95
N SER A 29 5.10 -11.53 17.95
CA SER A 29 5.43 -12.96 17.99
C SER A 29 4.59 -13.83 17.03
N VAL A 30 4.06 -13.24 15.97
CA VAL A 30 3.10 -13.87 15.05
C VAL A 30 3.76 -15.00 14.26
N ILE A 31 5.08 -14.95 14.01
CA ILE A 31 5.82 -15.99 13.27
C ILE A 31 6.30 -17.15 14.16
N LYS A 32 6.39 -16.95 15.48
CA LYS A 32 6.89 -17.95 16.43
C LYS A 32 6.24 -19.34 16.28
N PRO A 33 4.91 -19.48 16.12
CA PRO A 33 4.28 -20.79 15.88
C PRO A 33 4.83 -21.54 14.65
N PHE A 34 5.25 -20.82 13.61
CA PHE A 34 5.83 -21.43 12.41
C PHE A 34 7.30 -21.85 12.61
N LEU A 35 8.07 -21.11 13.40
CA LEU A 35 9.46 -21.46 13.74
C LEU A 35 9.51 -22.73 14.60
N ASP A 36 8.56 -22.84 15.54
CA ASP A 36 8.46 -23.96 16.47
C ASP A 36 7.93 -25.25 15.81
N LEU A 37 7.29 -25.13 14.64
CA LEU A 37 6.67 -26.26 13.92
C LEU A 37 7.68 -27.37 13.58
N SER A 38 8.93 -27.02 13.26
CA SER A 38 9.97 -28.02 12.98
C SER A 38 10.24 -28.95 14.17
N THR A 39 10.16 -28.42 15.39
CA THR A 39 10.34 -29.17 16.63
C THR A 39 9.13 -30.09 16.86
N ALA A 40 7.92 -29.58 16.64
CA ALA A 40 6.69 -30.37 16.75
C ALA A 40 6.69 -31.56 15.76
N ILE A 41 7.08 -31.33 14.51
CA ILE A 41 7.18 -32.40 13.49
C ILE A 41 8.22 -33.46 13.91
N ARG A 42 9.42 -33.05 14.36
CA ARG A 42 10.45 -34.00 14.82
C ARG A 42 10.01 -34.80 16.04
N ALA A 43 9.33 -34.17 17.00
CA ALA A 43 8.77 -34.86 18.16
C ALA A 43 7.73 -35.90 17.73
N ALA A 44 6.86 -35.57 16.76
CA ALA A 44 5.85 -36.48 16.23
C ALA A 44 6.47 -37.70 15.53
N ILE A 45 7.55 -37.52 14.76
CA ILE A 45 8.27 -38.61 14.09
C ILE A 45 8.78 -39.65 15.11
N GLY A 46 9.25 -39.20 16.27
CA GLY A 46 9.77 -40.09 17.32
C GLY A 46 8.72 -41.01 17.95
N MET A 47 7.44 -40.65 17.85
CA MET A 47 6.33 -41.37 18.51
C MET A 47 5.47 -42.22 17.57
N LEU A 48 5.84 -42.29 16.28
CA LEU A 48 5.06 -43.01 15.27
C LEU A 48 5.66 -44.36 14.87
N PRO A 49 4.82 -45.33 14.47
CA PRO A 49 5.29 -46.57 13.87
C PRO A 49 6.16 -46.33 12.63
N GLU A 50 7.19 -47.15 12.43
CA GLU A 50 8.16 -47.01 11.31
C GLU A 50 7.51 -46.84 9.93
N LYS A 51 6.41 -47.56 9.67
CA LYS A 51 5.67 -47.49 8.41
C LYS A 51 5.03 -46.12 8.12
N LEU A 52 4.79 -45.29 9.14
CA LEU A 52 4.15 -43.98 9.01
C LEU A 52 5.16 -42.83 9.04
N LYS A 53 6.38 -43.05 9.53
CA LYS A 53 7.44 -42.04 9.59
C LYS A 53 7.77 -41.40 8.22
N PRO A 54 7.79 -42.13 7.08
CA PRO A 54 8.06 -41.52 5.77
C PRO A 54 7.14 -40.36 5.42
N LYS A 55 5.85 -40.43 5.77
CA LYS A 55 4.87 -39.36 5.50
C LYS A 55 5.18 -38.08 6.29
N LEU A 56 5.70 -38.21 7.51
CA LEU A 56 6.11 -37.04 8.31
C LEU A 56 7.48 -36.50 7.94
N TYR A 57 8.39 -37.34 7.44
CA TYR A 57 9.63 -36.85 6.84
C TYR A 57 9.33 -35.99 5.60
N GLU A 58 8.38 -36.40 4.76
CA GLU A 58 7.93 -35.59 3.62
C GLU A 58 7.38 -34.23 4.06
N LEU A 59 6.57 -34.19 5.11
CA LEU A 59 6.08 -32.95 5.72
C LEU A 59 7.23 -32.07 6.25
N TYR A 60 8.18 -32.68 6.95
CA TYR A 60 9.36 -32.00 7.51
C TYR A 60 10.22 -31.35 6.42
N ASP A 61 10.45 -32.07 5.32
CA ASP A 61 11.23 -31.57 4.18
C ASP A 61 10.50 -30.42 3.48
N LEU A 62 9.17 -30.52 3.33
CA LEU A 62 8.35 -29.45 2.77
C LEU A 62 8.38 -28.20 3.66
N HIS A 63 8.23 -28.36 4.98
CA HIS A 63 8.35 -27.28 5.95
C HIS A 63 9.72 -26.62 5.87
N SER A 64 10.79 -27.42 5.86
CA SER A 64 12.17 -26.93 5.80
C SER A 64 12.42 -26.10 4.54
N SER A 65 11.97 -26.58 3.37
CA SER A 65 12.07 -25.87 2.09
C SER A 65 11.29 -24.56 2.10
N ILE A 66 10.07 -24.55 2.63
CA ILE A 66 9.23 -23.35 2.69
C ILE A 66 9.76 -22.36 3.71
N ASN A 67 10.26 -22.84 4.85
CA ASN A 67 10.91 -22.02 5.86
C ASN A 67 12.13 -21.29 5.26
N MET A 68 12.97 -21.98 4.47
CA MET A 68 14.06 -21.31 3.75
C MET A 68 13.54 -20.25 2.77
N ASN A 69 12.52 -20.56 1.96
CA ASN A 69 11.94 -19.58 1.04
C ASN A 69 11.35 -18.35 1.75
N ILE A 70 10.62 -18.56 2.85
CA ILE A 70 10.05 -17.47 3.67
C ILE A 70 11.18 -16.64 4.25
N LYS A 71 12.23 -17.29 4.74
CA LYS A 71 13.44 -16.63 5.24
C LYS A 71 14.09 -15.76 4.18
N ASP A 72 14.32 -16.29 2.99
CA ASP A 72 14.92 -15.53 1.90
C ASP A 72 14.03 -14.35 1.47
N THR A 73 12.71 -14.58 1.39
CA THR A 73 11.73 -13.56 0.98
C THR A 73 11.55 -12.47 2.03
N LEU A 74 11.48 -12.82 3.33
CA LEU A 74 11.40 -11.87 4.43
C LEU A 74 12.70 -11.09 4.58
N SER A 75 13.86 -11.70 4.34
CA SER A 75 15.15 -11.01 4.34
C SER A 75 15.24 -9.98 3.20
N SER A 76 14.87 -10.39 1.98
CA SER A 76 14.76 -9.50 0.82
C SER A 76 13.76 -8.37 1.08
N GLY A 77 12.56 -8.71 1.55
CA GLY A 77 11.53 -7.74 1.93
C GLY A 77 11.99 -6.79 3.03
N CYS A 78 12.72 -7.27 4.04
CA CYS A 78 13.28 -6.44 5.11
C CYS A 78 14.31 -5.44 4.58
N ALA A 79 15.21 -5.87 3.68
CA ALA A 79 16.17 -4.97 3.03
C ALA A 79 15.46 -3.88 2.21
N THR A 80 14.41 -4.26 1.50
CA THR A 80 13.56 -3.39 0.68
C THR A 80 12.76 -2.40 1.55
N ALA A 81 12.16 -2.87 2.65
CA ALA A 81 11.47 -2.06 3.66
C ALA A 81 12.43 -1.09 4.38
N THR A 82 13.65 -1.52 4.69
CA THR A 82 14.69 -0.69 5.30
C THR A 82 15.03 0.50 4.41
N LYS A 83 15.27 0.24 3.12
CA LYS A 83 15.51 1.30 2.11
C LYS A 83 14.30 2.24 2.02
N PHE A 84 13.09 1.70 2.08
CA PHE A 84 11.85 2.49 2.09
C PHE A 84 11.75 3.39 3.32
N VAL A 85 11.96 2.88 4.54
CA VAL A 85 11.92 3.67 5.78
C VAL A 85 12.94 4.81 5.73
N VAL A 86 14.19 4.52 5.34
CA VAL A 86 15.25 5.53 5.25
C VAL A 86 14.90 6.62 4.23
N LYS A 87 14.46 6.25 3.03
CA LYS A 87 14.10 7.22 2.00
C LYS A 87 12.79 7.96 2.30
N GLY A 88 11.80 7.30 2.88
CA GLY A 88 10.56 7.89 3.36
C GLY A 88 10.83 8.98 4.40
N TRP A 89 11.72 8.72 5.35
CA TRP A 89 12.17 9.72 6.33
C TRP A 89 12.81 10.94 5.67
N ILE A 90 13.64 10.73 4.66
CA ILE A 90 14.28 11.82 3.89
C ILE A 90 13.23 12.64 3.12
N VAL A 91 12.26 11.97 2.48
CA VAL A 91 11.13 12.61 1.78
C VAL A 91 10.29 13.45 2.75
N MET A 92 10.02 12.94 3.96
CA MET A 92 9.32 13.71 5.00
C MET A 92 10.06 14.99 5.38
N LYS A 93 11.40 14.94 5.48
CA LYS A 93 12.22 16.11 5.84
C LYS A 93 12.43 17.11 4.69
N ARG A 94 12.53 16.65 3.44
CA ARG A 94 13.01 17.46 2.31
C ARG A 94 11.98 17.71 1.21
N GLY A 95 10.82 17.05 1.28
CA GLY A 95 9.80 17.06 0.23
C GLY A 95 10.04 16.00 -0.85
N MET A 96 9.01 15.73 -1.65
CA MET A 96 8.99 14.68 -2.68
C MET A 96 9.41 15.23 -4.06
N ASN A 97 10.16 14.43 -4.82
CA ASN A 97 10.52 14.70 -6.22
C ASN A 97 10.16 13.47 -7.08
N LYS A 98 10.25 13.59 -8.41
CA LYS A 98 9.90 12.49 -9.34
C LYS A 98 10.74 11.22 -9.13
N GLU A 99 12.02 11.35 -8.84
CA GLU A 99 12.89 10.19 -8.58
C GLU A 99 12.48 9.43 -7.32
N ASN A 100 12.04 10.15 -6.28
CA ASN A 100 11.49 9.56 -5.06
C ASN A 100 10.17 8.84 -5.36
N GLU A 101 9.31 9.44 -6.19
CA GLU A 101 8.03 8.85 -6.60
C GLU A 101 8.21 7.57 -7.44
N GLU A 102 9.14 7.56 -8.40
CA GLU A 102 9.49 6.36 -9.18
C GLU A 102 10.12 5.28 -8.31
N PHE A 103 11.00 5.65 -7.37
CA PHE A 103 11.60 4.70 -6.43
C PHE A 103 10.53 4.04 -5.53
N LEU A 104 9.57 4.81 -5.02
CA LEU A 104 8.45 4.29 -4.23
C LEU A 104 7.56 3.35 -5.05
N ASN A 105 7.30 3.66 -6.32
CA ASN A 105 6.53 2.81 -7.22
C ASN A 105 7.25 1.50 -7.57
N ASN A 106 8.56 1.54 -7.81
CA ASN A 106 9.36 0.34 -8.10
C ASN A 106 9.44 -0.59 -6.88
N LEU A 107 9.64 -0.02 -5.69
CA LEU A 107 9.60 -0.75 -4.41
C LEU A 107 8.29 -1.53 -4.24
N ARG A 108 7.15 -0.96 -4.62
CA ARG A 108 5.84 -1.60 -4.54
C ARG A 108 5.76 -2.86 -5.40
N SER A 109 6.34 -2.81 -6.60
CA SER A 109 6.36 -3.93 -7.55
C SER A 109 7.31 -5.05 -7.13
N GLU A 110 8.34 -4.74 -6.34
CA GLU A 110 9.29 -5.74 -5.81
C GLU A 110 8.71 -6.57 -4.65
N PHE A 111 7.65 -6.10 -3.99
CA PHE A 111 7.01 -6.77 -2.83
C PHE A 111 5.91 -7.80 -3.18
N ILE A 112 6.11 -8.61 -4.24
CA ILE A 112 5.13 -9.62 -4.68
C ILE A 112 5.33 -10.97 -3.93
N CYS A 113 4.22 -11.55 -3.47
CA CYS A 113 4.18 -12.60 -2.44
C CYS A 113 4.02 -14.04 -2.97
N ASP A 114 5.10 -14.59 -3.52
CA ASP A 114 5.15 -15.99 -3.94
C ASP A 114 5.05 -17.01 -2.77
N TYR A 115 5.27 -16.57 -1.53
CA TYR A 115 5.33 -17.47 -0.37
C TYR A 115 3.95 -17.90 0.16
N VAL A 116 2.88 -17.15 -0.11
CA VAL A 116 1.51 -17.46 0.40
C VAL A 116 0.93 -18.69 -0.28
N GLU A 117 1.08 -18.75 -1.61
CA GLU A 117 0.62 -19.90 -2.39
C GLU A 117 1.40 -21.16 -1.98
N LYS A 118 2.72 -21.04 -1.76
CA LYS A 118 3.56 -22.13 -1.25
C LYS A 118 3.12 -22.59 0.15
N LEU A 119 2.74 -21.65 1.02
CA LEU A 119 2.25 -21.95 2.38
C LEU A 119 0.88 -22.60 2.40
N GLN A 120 -0.04 -22.16 1.55
CA GLN A 120 -1.35 -22.80 1.38
C GLN A 120 -1.16 -24.24 0.92
N LYS A 121 -0.31 -24.46 -0.10
CA LYS A 121 0.06 -25.80 -0.57
C LYS A 121 0.63 -26.68 0.56
N PHE A 122 1.49 -26.13 1.41
CA PHE A 122 2.01 -26.86 2.58
C PHE A 122 0.96 -27.18 3.62
N THR A 123 0.08 -26.24 3.93
CA THR A 123 -0.99 -26.44 4.91
C THR A 123 -1.96 -27.52 4.41
N GLU A 124 -2.37 -27.44 3.15
CA GLU A 124 -3.27 -28.39 2.50
C GLU A 124 -2.64 -29.80 2.45
N LYS A 125 -1.39 -29.88 1.97
CA LYS A 125 -0.65 -31.15 1.92
C LYS A 125 -0.45 -31.71 3.32
N GLY A 126 -0.04 -30.87 4.27
CA GLY A 126 0.23 -31.30 5.64
C GLY A 126 -1.00 -31.79 6.37
N ARG A 127 -2.14 -31.11 6.24
CA ARG A 127 -3.41 -31.62 6.75
C ARG A 127 -3.79 -32.94 6.10
N THR A 128 -3.62 -33.06 4.78
CA THR A 128 -3.89 -34.31 4.05
C THR A 128 -3.02 -35.46 4.56
N ASP A 129 -1.71 -35.24 4.71
CA ASP A 129 -0.78 -36.26 5.20
C ASP A 129 -1.07 -36.66 6.66
N LEU A 130 -1.37 -35.69 7.54
CA LEU A 130 -1.76 -35.95 8.92
C LEU A 130 -3.08 -36.70 9.02
N ASN A 131 -4.05 -36.39 8.16
CA ASN A 131 -5.31 -37.13 8.10
C ASN A 131 -5.11 -38.57 7.65
N VAL A 132 -4.22 -38.81 6.68
CA VAL A 132 -3.87 -40.16 6.28
C VAL A 132 -3.22 -40.91 7.44
N ILE A 133 -2.26 -40.30 8.15
CA ILE A 133 -1.63 -40.90 9.33
C ILE A 133 -2.67 -41.17 10.42
N HIS A 134 -3.53 -40.20 10.75
CA HIS A 134 -4.60 -40.33 11.74
C HIS A 134 -5.54 -41.48 11.38
N LYS A 135 -5.98 -41.55 10.11
CA LYS A 135 -6.81 -42.64 9.60
C LYS A 135 -6.14 -43.99 9.72
N THR A 136 -4.88 -44.13 9.31
CA THR A 136 -4.15 -45.40 9.38
C THR A 136 -3.98 -45.85 10.82
N LEU A 137 -3.62 -44.95 11.75
CA LEU A 137 -3.54 -45.26 13.18
C LEU A 137 -4.90 -45.70 13.78
N MET A 138 -6.00 -45.18 13.25
CA MET A 138 -7.36 -45.51 13.69
C MET A 138 -7.91 -46.79 13.05
N LEU A 139 -7.55 -47.10 11.80
CA LEU A 139 -7.97 -48.30 11.07
C LEU A 139 -7.22 -49.55 11.51
N GLU A 140 -5.97 -49.40 11.95
CA GLU A 140 -5.20 -50.48 12.56
C GLU A 140 -5.73 -50.89 13.96
N ALA A 141 -6.79 -50.24 14.44
CA ALA A 141 -7.37 -50.43 15.76
C ALA A 141 -8.73 -51.15 15.83
N SER A 142 -9.62 -51.14 14.81
CA SER A 142 -10.86 -51.99 14.71
C SER A 142 -11.90 -51.56 13.64
N ASP A 143 -12.75 -52.53 13.21
CA ASP A 143 -14.10 -52.60 12.58
C ASP A 143 -14.68 -51.53 11.60
N ASP A 144 -15.42 -52.02 10.60
CA ASP A 144 -16.09 -51.33 9.46
C ASP A 144 -16.84 -50.04 9.80
N GLN A 145 -17.46 -49.97 10.99
CA GLN A 145 -18.24 -48.81 11.44
C GLN A 145 -17.34 -47.56 11.64
N ARG A 146 -16.08 -47.76 12.02
CA ARG A 146 -15.06 -46.72 12.21
C ARG A 146 -14.53 -46.22 10.86
N GLU A 147 -14.41 -47.11 9.88
CA GLU A 147 -14.03 -46.76 8.51
C GLU A 147 -15.07 -45.85 7.83
N GLY A 148 -16.36 -46.12 8.05
CA GLY A 148 -17.46 -45.26 7.59
C GLY A 148 -17.35 -43.82 8.11
N SER A 149 -17.18 -43.65 9.43
CA SER A 149 -17.02 -42.32 10.03
C SER A 149 -15.73 -41.60 9.61
N LEU A 150 -14.63 -42.33 9.38
CA LEU A 150 -13.38 -41.76 8.87
C LEU A 150 -13.50 -41.31 7.39
N LYS A 151 -14.31 -42.01 6.59
CA LYS A 151 -14.63 -41.57 5.22
C LYS A 151 -15.49 -40.30 5.23
N GLU A 152 -16.55 -40.26 6.05
CA GLU A 152 -17.39 -39.07 6.25
C GLU A 152 -16.55 -37.87 6.70
N PHE A 153 -15.63 -38.06 7.66
CA PHE A 153 -14.77 -37.00 8.17
C PHE A 153 -13.88 -36.37 7.09
N SER A 154 -13.24 -37.16 6.23
CA SER A 154 -12.39 -36.57 5.17
C SER A 154 -13.18 -35.84 4.09
N GLU A 155 -14.39 -36.30 3.77
CA GLU A 155 -15.21 -35.59 2.79
C GLU A 155 -15.64 -34.23 3.35
N LEU A 156 -16.07 -34.21 4.63
CA LEU A 156 -16.41 -32.98 5.33
C LEU A 156 -15.21 -32.05 5.50
N GLU A 157 -14.01 -32.59 5.75
CA GLU A 157 -12.81 -31.77 5.88
C GLU A 157 -12.38 -31.18 4.54
N ARG A 158 -12.48 -31.93 3.44
CA ARG A 158 -12.28 -31.40 2.09
C ARG A 158 -13.22 -30.23 1.82
N GLN A 159 -14.51 -30.41 2.12
CA GLN A 159 -15.51 -29.36 1.97
C GLN A 159 -15.26 -28.15 2.88
N PHE A 160 -14.83 -28.39 4.12
CA PHE A 160 -14.43 -27.33 5.05
C PHE A 160 -13.23 -26.52 4.53
N LEU A 161 -12.21 -27.18 3.97
CA LEU A 161 -11.05 -26.52 3.38
C LEU A 161 -11.41 -25.70 2.14
N GLU A 162 -12.30 -26.23 1.27
CA GLU A 162 -12.82 -25.48 0.11
C GLU A 162 -13.58 -24.22 0.55
N ASN A 163 -14.45 -24.34 1.57
CA ASN A 163 -15.20 -23.20 2.10
C ASN A 163 -14.29 -22.18 2.81
N ALA A 164 -13.23 -22.65 3.49
CA ALA A 164 -12.24 -21.78 4.12
C ALA A 164 -11.43 -20.98 3.09
N LYS A 165 -11.05 -21.62 1.98
CA LYS A 165 -10.38 -20.97 0.85
C LYS A 165 -11.27 -19.90 0.23
N GLU A 166 -12.51 -20.25 -0.09
CA GLU A 166 -13.47 -19.32 -0.67
C GLU A 166 -13.74 -18.10 0.24
N LYS A 167 -13.88 -18.32 1.56
CA LYS A 167 -14.00 -17.24 2.54
C LYS A 167 -12.79 -16.31 2.52
N THR A 168 -11.59 -16.87 2.43
CA THR A 168 -10.33 -16.09 2.39
C THR A 168 -10.23 -15.27 1.10
N ASP A 169 -10.56 -15.87 -0.05
CA ASP A 169 -10.53 -15.20 -1.35
C ASP A 169 -11.52 -14.03 -1.39
N ARG A 170 -12.75 -14.23 -0.90
CA ARG A 170 -13.77 -13.17 -0.80
C ARG A 170 -13.35 -12.04 0.16
N ALA A 171 -12.70 -12.36 1.27
CA ALA A 171 -12.18 -11.36 2.20
C ALA A 171 -11.06 -10.51 1.58
N LEU A 172 -10.16 -11.14 0.81
CA LEU A 172 -9.11 -10.44 0.05
C LEU A 172 -9.69 -9.52 -1.02
N GLU A 173 -10.73 -9.97 -1.74
CA GLU A 173 -11.44 -9.15 -2.73
C GLU A 173 -12.11 -7.93 -2.06
N LYS A 174 -12.72 -8.13 -0.88
CA LYS A 174 -13.37 -7.05 -0.11
C LYS A 174 -12.37 -5.99 0.35
N SER A 175 -11.19 -6.43 0.80
CA SER A 175 -10.09 -5.52 1.17
C SER A 175 -9.59 -4.71 -0.03
N LYS A 176 -9.42 -5.36 -1.19
CA LYS A 176 -9.02 -4.69 -2.44
C LYS A 176 -10.02 -3.62 -2.87
N ASN A 177 -11.31 -3.95 -2.88
CA ASN A 177 -12.38 -3.00 -3.23
C ASN A 177 -12.45 -1.84 -2.24
N GLN A 178 -12.27 -2.09 -0.93
CA GLN A 178 -12.20 -1.03 0.07
C GLN A 178 -11.04 -0.06 -0.20
N GLY A 179 -9.86 -0.58 -0.53
CA GLY A 179 -8.71 0.24 -0.92
C GLY A 179 -9.02 1.11 -2.16
N GLN A 180 -9.71 0.55 -3.16
CA GLN A 180 -10.13 1.27 -4.37
C GLN A 180 -11.18 2.37 -4.09
N ILE A 181 -12.12 2.14 -3.16
CA ILE A 181 -13.09 3.15 -2.72
C ILE A 181 -12.38 4.35 -2.08
N GLU A 182 -11.44 4.07 -1.18
CA GLU A 182 -10.67 5.12 -0.49
C GLU A 182 -9.80 5.92 -1.46
N LEU A 183 -9.17 5.24 -2.42
CA LEU A 183 -8.45 5.82 -3.57
C LEU A 183 -9.31 6.85 -4.31
N LEU A 184 -10.48 6.43 -4.78
CA LEU A 184 -11.36 7.26 -5.61
C LEU A 184 -11.93 8.45 -4.81
N LYS A 185 -12.26 8.24 -3.52
CA LYS A 185 -12.68 9.34 -2.63
C LYS A 185 -11.60 10.41 -2.47
N ASN A 186 -10.33 10.02 -2.40
CA ASN A 186 -9.22 10.97 -2.31
C ASN A 186 -8.98 11.69 -3.65
N GLU A 187 -9.04 11.00 -4.78
CA GLU A 187 -8.89 11.63 -6.12
C GLU A 187 -9.98 12.69 -6.35
N ILE A 188 -11.22 12.41 -5.93
CA ILE A 188 -12.33 13.37 -5.94
C ILE A 188 -11.96 14.63 -5.15
N GLN A 189 -11.49 14.48 -3.91
CA GLN A 189 -11.11 15.62 -3.06
C GLN A 189 -9.96 16.45 -3.65
N ILE A 190 -8.97 15.79 -4.26
CA ILE A 190 -7.84 16.46 -4.90
C ILE A 190 -8.32 17.27 -6.11
N CYS A 191 -9.13 16.67 -6.97
CA CYS A 191 -9.66 17.35 -8.16
C CYS A 191 -10.57 18.52 -7.77
N GLU A 192 -11.45 18.35 -6.77
CA GLU A 192 -12.31 19.43 -6.26
C GLU A 192 -11.48 20.60 -5.71
N ARG A 193 -10.43 20.32 -4.93
CA ARG A 193 -9.52 21.36 -4.41
C ARG A 193 -8.73 22.04 -5.53
N ALA A 194 -8.27 21.29 -6.53
CA ALA A 194 -7.54 21.82 -7.68
C ALA A 194 -8.43 22.76 -8.52
N ILE A 195 -9.69 22.39 -8.74
CA ILE A 195 -10.69 23.22 -9.43
C ILE A 195 -10.95 24.50 -8.63
N GLN A 196 -11.21 24.40 -7.31
CA GLN A 196 -11.43 25.56 -6.46
C GLN A 196 -10.23 26.53 -6.46
N ASN A 197 -9.01 26.00 -6.33
CA ASN A 197 -7.78 26.80 -6.38
C ASN A 197 -7.58 27.44 -7.77
N SER A 198 -7.90 26.72 -8.84
CA SER A 198 -7.84 27.22 -10.21
C SER A 198 -8.79 28.40 -10.41
N VAL A 199 -10.03 28.28 -9.93
CA VAL A 199 -11.03 29.37 -9.97
C VAL A 199 -10.56 30.56 -9.14
N ALA A 200 -10.05 30.34 -7.92
CA ALA A 200 -9.56 31.41 -7.06
C ALA A 200 -8.39 32.17 -7.71
N ARG A 201 -7.43 31.45 -8.30
CA ARG A 201 -6.29 32.06 -9.03
C ARG A 201 -6.74 32.82 -10.27
N LYS A 202 -7.68 32.26 -11.05
CA LYS A 202 -8.26 32.94 -12.21
C LYS A 202 -8.89 34.27 -11.79
N ASN A 203 -9.69 34.27 -10.73
CA ASN A 203 -10.31 35.49 -10.19
C ASN A 203 -9.29 36.52 -9.70
N GLN A 204 -8.20 36.08 -9.06
CA GLN A 204 -7.11 36.98 -8.65
C GLN A 204 -6.42 37.62 -9.86
N MET A 205 -6.13 36.82 -10.90
CA MET A 205 -5.52 37.34 -12.14
C MET A 205 -6.45 38.25 -12.92
N THR A 206 -7.75 37.98 -12.95
CA THR A 206 -8.74 38.90 -13.54
C THR A 206 -8.73 40.25 -12.82
N LYS A 207 -8.74 40.25 -11.48
CA LYS A 207 -8.66 41.50 -10.71
C LYS A 207 -7.38 42.29 -10.97
N GLU A 208 -6.24 41.60 -11.05
CA GLU A 208 -4.96 42.26 -11.36
C GLU A 208 -4.96 42.80 -12.80
N LEU A 209 -5.52 42.07 -13.77
CA LEU A 209 -5.68 42.56 -15.14
C LEU A 209 -6.54 43.83 -15.19
N ASP A 210 -7.68 43.83 -14.49
CA ASP A 210 -8.58 44.98 -14.43
C ASP A 210 -7.86 46.19 -13.81
N ARG A 211 -7.12 45.98 -12.72
CA ARG A 211 -6.29 47.02 -12.08
C ARG A 211 -5.23 47.58 -13.04
N LEU A 212 -4.51 46.71 -13.77
CA LEU A 212 -3.50 47.17 -14.73
C LEU A 212 -4.11 47.97 -15.88
N LYS A 213 -5.33 47.61 -16.32
CA LYS A 213 -6.09 48.37 -17.31
C LYS A 213 -6.54 49.73 -16.78
N GLU A 214 -6.92 49.83 -15.51
CA GLU A 214 -7.28 51.10 -14.86
C GLU A 214 -6.11 52.08 -14.74
N VAL A 215 -4.88 51.57 -14.57
CA VAL A 215 -3.67 52.39 -14.41
C VAL A 215 -3.05 52.80 -15.77
N LYS A 216 -3.36 52.08 -16.86
CA LYS A 216 -2.85 52.38 -18.20
C LYS A 216 -3.09 53.84 -18.66
N PRO A 217 -4.27 54.46 -18.48
CA PRO A 217 -4.51 55.86 -18.84
C PRO A 217 -3.59 56.86 -18.13
N GLU A 218 -3.12 56.55 -16.92
CA GLU A 218 -2.19 57.40 -16.16
C GLU A 218 -0.81 57.42 -16.82
N TYR A 219 -0.29 56.25 -17.22
CA TYR A 219 0.95 56.15 -17.99
C TYR A 219 0.83 56.79 -19.38
N GLU A 220 -0.33 56.67 -20.04
CA GLU A 220 -0.60 57.39 -21.31
C GLU A 220 -0.65 58.91 -21.12
N LYS A 221 -1.04 59.38 -19.93
CA LYS A 221 -1.01 60.79 -19.57
C LYS A 221 0.42 61.26 -19.29
N GLU A 222 1.21 60.49 -18.54
CA GLU A 222 2.62 60.77 -18.25
C GLU A 222 3.45 60.90 -19.55
N VAL A 223 3.25 60.00 -20.51
CA VAL A 223 3.87 60.11 -21.85
C VAL A 223 3.47 61.41 -22.56
N ARG A 224 2.21 61.85 -22.44
CA ARG A 224 1.72 63.11 -23.03
C ARG A 224 2.27 64.35 -22.32
N GLU A 225 2.50 64.28 -21.02
CA GLU A 225 3.06 65.38 -20.22
C GLU A 225 4.56 65.61 -20.52
N HIS A 226 5.31 64.52 -20.77
CA HIS A 226 6.70 64.60 -21.25
C HIS A 226 6.83 64.89 -22.76
N TYR A 227 5.73 64.83 -23.50
CA TYR A 227 5.71 65.10 -24.94
C TYR A 227 5.76 66.60 -25.21
N ASP A 228 6.93 67.09 -25.60
CA ASP A 228 7.11 68.48 -26.06
C ASP A 228 6.99 68.56 -27.60
N PRO A 229 5.85 69.03 -28.15
CA PRO A 229 5.66 69.17 -29.59
C PRO A 229 6.58 70.23 -30.24
N SER A 230 7.26 71.07 -29.45
CA SER A 230 8.19 72.08 -29.96
C SER A 230 9.61 71.54 -30.26
N ARG A 231 9.93 70.31 -29.78
CA ARG A 231 11.17 69.57 -30.11
C ARG A 231 11.09 68.76 -31.40
N ARG A 232 10.20 69.12 -32.33
CA ARG A 232 10.17 68.52 -33.67
C ARG A 232 11.51 68.75 -34.36
N ILE A 233 12.09 67.66 -34.85
CA ILE A 233 13.29 67.62 -35.70
C ILE A 233 13.17 68.70 -36.78
N LYS A 234 13.97 69.76 -36.68
CA LYS A 234 14.18 70.68 -37.80
C LYS A 234 15.06 69.96 -38.82
N ILE A 235 14.44 69.29 -39.79
CA ILE A 235 15.15 68.87 -41.00
C ILE A 235 15.46 70.14 -41.80
N LYS A 236 16.66 70.70 -41.60
CA LYS A 236 17.23 71.68 -42.54
C LYS A 236 17.83 70.92 -43.71
N HIS A 237 17.15 70.91 -44.86
CA HIS A 237 17.75 70.37 -46.06
C HIS A 237 18.79 71.33 -46.67
N LYS A 238 20.01 70.78 -46.80
CA LYS A 238 20.94 70.76 -47.95
C LYS A 238 22.34 71.29 -47.63
N THR A 239 23.21 70.37 -47.23
CA THR A 239 24.51 70.16 -47.90
C THR A 239 24.98 68.73 -47.64
N ARG A 240 25.50 68.07 -48.69
CA ARG A 240 26.03 66.69 -48.67
C ARG A 240 27.09 66.54 -47.58
N LEU A 241 27.04 65.41 -46.87
CA LEU A 241 27.97 64.84 -45.88
C LEU A 241 27.56 65.07 -44.40
N LEU A 242 27.22 63.94 -43.77
CA LEU A 242 26.85 63.73 -42.36
C LEU A 242 25.51 64.33 -41.89
N GLU A 243 24.44 63.53 -42.01
CA GLU A 243 23.26 63.68 -41.15
C GLU A 243 23.61 63.23 -39.72
N VAL A 244 24.09 64.14 -38.88
CA VAL A 244 24.10 63.91 -37.43
C VAL A 244 22.70 64.23 -36.91
N ARG A 245 21.92 63.20 -36.57
CA ARG A 245 20.65 63.35 -35.86
C ARG A 245 20.95 63.64 -34.38
N GLU A 246 20.81 64.88 -33.94
CA GLU A 246 20.71 65.18 -32.50
C GLU A 246 19.32 64.74 -32.02
N ILE A 247 19.26 63.55 -31.40
CA ILE A 247 18.06 63.05 -30.73
C ILE A 247 18.01 63.68 -29.33
N TYR A 248 17.33 64.82 -29.18
CA TYR A 248 16.91 65.30 -27.87
C TYR A 248 15.66 64.51 -27.42
N SER A 249 15.81 63.23 -27.11
CA SER A 249 14.78 62.56 -26.31
C SER A 249 14.95 63.04 -24.87
N ASP A 250 13.91 63.64 -24.29
CA ASP A 250 13.88 63.77 -22.84
C ASP A 250 13.98 62.35 -22.25
N ASN A 251 14.91 62.14 -21.31
CA ASN A 251 15.02 60.86 -20.63
C ASN A 251 13.71 60.50 -19.94
N GLY A 252 12.91 61.49 -19.50
CA GLY A 252 11.57 61.29 -18.97
C GLY A 252 10.59 60.70 -19.99
N GLU A 253 10.53 61.23 -21.22
CA GLU A 253 9.67 60.69 -22.29
C GLU A 253 10.04 59.25 -22.65
N ARG A 254 11.34 58.94 -22.72
CA ARG A 254 11.83 57.60 -23.02
C ARG A 254 11.43 56.60 -21.93
N ILE A 255 11.61 56.97 -20.66
CA ILE A 255 11.26 56.14 -19.50
C ILE A 255 9.73 55.92 -19.44
N ALA A 256 8.94 56.98 -19.63
CA ALA A 256 7.48 56.88 -19.63
C ALA A 256 6.96 55.96 -20.75
N LYS A 257 7.53 56.05 -21.97
CA LYS A 257 7.20 55.14 -23.09
C LYS A 257 7.58 53.70 -22.79
N GLU A 258 8.77 53.47 -22.25
CA GLU A 258 9.24 52.12 -21.89
C GLU A 258 8.35 51.48 -20.81
N ASN A 259 7.94 52.26 -19.80
CA ASN A 259 7.01 51.80 -18.76
C ASN A 259 5.62 51.47 -19.34
N LEU A 260 5.09 52.32 -20.24
CA LEU A 260 3.81 52.07 -20.91
C LEU A 260 3.86 50.81 -21.81
N THR A 261 4.99 50.59 -22.50
CA THR A 261 5.21 49.38 -23.30
C THR A 261 5.21 48.14 -22.41
N ARG A 262 6.01 48.13 -21.32
CA ARG A 262 6.05 47.00 -20.37
C ARG A 262 4.69 46.72 -19.73
N LEU A 263 3.91 47.77 -19.41
CA LEU A 263 2.55 47.63 -18.88
C LEU A 263 1.62 47.00 -19.92
N THR A 264 1.71 47.42 -21.18
CA THR A 264 0.89 46.90 -22.28
C THR A 264 1.21 45.43 -22.57
N GLU A 265 2.50 45.08 -22.66
CA GLU A 265 2.97 43.69 -22.80
C GLU A 265 2.47 42.83 -21.63
N ARG A 266 2.53 43.34 -20.40
CA ARG A 266 2.05 42.63 -19.21
C ARG A 266 0.53 42.39 -19.23
N ILE A 267 -0.24 43.35 -19.74
CA ILE A 267 -1.69 43.22 -19.93
C ILE A 267 -1.97 42.14 -20.98
N GLU A 268 -1.31 42.18 -22.13
CA GLU A 268 -1.46 41.20 -23.22
C GLU A 268 -1.09 39.77 -22.78
N ASP A 269 0.00 39.62 -22.02
CA ASP A 269 0.41 38.34 -21.42
C ASP A 269 -0.66 37.76 -20.48
N LEU A 270 -1.22 38.61 -19.61
CA LEU A 270 -2.26 38.19 -18.65
C LEU A 270 -3.57 37.86 -19.36
N GLU A 271 -3.97 38.63 -20.38
CA GLU A 271 -5.13 38.33 -21.23
C GLU A 271 -4.96 37.00 -21.95
N THR A 272 -3.79 36.77 -22.54
CA THR A 272 -3.47 35.51 -23.22
C THR A 272 -3.53 34.33 -22.25
N THR A 273 -2.98 34.50 -21.04
CA THR A 273 -3.02 33.46 -20.00
C THR A 273 -4.45 33.17 -19.52
N LEU A 274 -5.28 34.21 -19.33
CA LEU A 274 -6.68 34.06 -18.91
C LEU A 274 -7.55 33.42 -20.00
N ASN A 275 -7.32 33.77 -21.27
CA ASN A 275 -8.04 33.20 -22.42
C ASN A 275 -7.74 31.71 -22.60
N ASN A 276 -6.51 31.29 -22.30
CA ASN A 276 -6.10 29.88 -22.35
C ASN A 276 -6.36 29.12 -21.04
N TRP A 277 -6.92 29.77 -20.01
CA TRP A 277 -7.12 29.16 -18.70
C TRP A 277 -8.21 28.08 -18.74
N SER A 278 -7.86 26.85 -18.40
CA SER A 278 -8.78 25.72 -18.40
C SER A 278 -8.57 24.81 -17.19
N ALA A 279 -9.67 24.44 -16.52
CA ALA A 279 -9.70 23.41 -15.49
C ALA A 279 -10.27 22.08 -16.01
N LYS A 280 -10.57 21.98 -17.31
CA LYS A 280 -11.31 20.85 -17.92
C LYS A 280 -10.70 19.48 -17.66
N GLU A 281 -9.38 19.40 -17.55
CA GLU A 281 -8.71 18.13 -17.26
C GLU A 281 -9.01 17.63 -15.84
N PHE A 282 -9.03 18.54 -14.86
CA PHE A 282 -9.43 18.19 -13.49
C PHE A 282 -10.93 17.86 -13.38
N GLU A 283 -11.77 18.57 -14.14
CA GLU A 283 -13.21 18.28 -14.22
C GLU A 283 -13.47 16.88 -14.82
N LYS A 284 -12.80 16.56 -15.94
CA LYS A 284 -12.91 15.23 -16.57
C LYS A 284 -12.43 14.12 -15.65
N ARG A 285 -11.30 14.31 -14.95
CA ARG A 285 -10.79 13.34 -13.97
C ARG A 285 -11.74 13.17 -12.79
N LEU A 286 -12.34 14.26 -12.30
CA LEU A 286 -13.34 14.23 -11.24
C LEU A 286 -14.56 13.39 -11.62
N ASP A 287 -15.08 13.58 -12.83
CA ASP A 287 -16.25 12.83 -13.32
C ASP A 287 -15.96 11.33 -13.46
N VAL A 288 -14.79 10.98 -14.01
CA VAL A 288 -14.34 9.58 -14.11
C VAL A 288 -14.16 8.96 -12.72
N ALA A 289 -13.54 9.67 -11.77
CA ALA A 289 -13.35 9.20 -10.42
C ALA A 289 -14.70 8.97 -9.69
N LYS A 290 -15.67 9.87 -9.87
CA LYS A 290 -17.03 9.72 -9.32
C LYS A 290 -17.76 8.51 -9.90
N ALA A 291 -17.72 8.33 -11.22
CA ALA A 291 -18.36 7.19 -11.88
C ALA A 291 -17.76 5.86 -11.42
N ASN A 292 -16.41 5.78 -11.36
CA ASN A 292 -15.72 4.60 -10.86
C ASN A 292 -16.03 4.33 -9.39
N LEU A 293 -16.14 5.36 -8.56
CA LEU A 293 -16.45 5.21 -7.14
C LEU A 293 -17.81 4.53 -6.96
N THR A 294 -18.82 4.98 -7.69
CA THR A 294 -20.16 4.40 -7.66
C THR A 294 -20.15 2.92 -8.07
N ASP A 295 -19.41 2.55 -9.11
CA ASP A 295 -19.34 1.14 -9.54
C ASP A 295 -18.62 0.24 -8.53
N VAL A 296 -17.53 0.73 -7.91
CA VAL A 296 -16.79 -0.03 -6.89
C VAL A 296 -17.60 -0.14 -5.59
N GLU A 297 -18.30 0.92 -5.16
CA GLU A 297 -19.18 0.87 -3.98
C GLU A 297 -20.32 -0.14 -4.18
N ARG A 298 -20.94 -0.19 -5.37
CA ARG A 298 -21.94 -1.22 -5.70
C ARG A 298 -21.36 -2.64 -5.64
N LYS A 299 -20.19 -2.86 -6.23
CA LYS A 299 -19.49 -4.15 -6.16
C LYS A 299 -19.15 -4.54 -4.71
N GLN A 300 -18.81 -3.58 -3.86
CA GLN A 300 -18.53 -3.81 -2.46
C GLN A 300 -19.77 -4.26 -1.67
N GLU A 301 -20.94 -3.71 -1.99
CA GLU A 301 -22.22 -4.15 -1.40
C GLU A 301 -22.59 -5.57 -1.83
N GLU A 302 -22.50 -5.88 -3.12
CA GLU A 302 -22.74 -7.23 -3.65
C GLU A 302 -21.77 -8.24 -3.01
N LEU A 303 -20.50 -7.86 -2.87
CA LEU A 303 -19.48 -8.69 -2.25
C LEU A 303 -19.70 -8.87 -0.74
N ALA A 304 -20.24 -7.87 -0.03
CA ALA A 304 -20.57 -7.99 1.39
C ALA A 304 -21.65 -9.06 1.62
N HIS A 305 -22.67 -9.12 0.75
CA HIS A 305 -23.67 -10.18 0.79
C HIS A 305 -23.04 -11.57 0.54
N ARG A 306 -22.18 -11.69 -0.48
CA ARG A 306 -21.47 -12.95 -0.75
C ARG A 306 -20.54 -13.36 0.40
N CYS A 307 -19.86 -12.42 1.05
CA CYS A 307 -19.04 -12.72 2.23
C CYS A 307 -19.89 -13.31 3.36
N SER A 308 -21.07 -12.76 3.60
CA SER A 308 -21.99 -13.27 4.63
C SER A 308 -22.44 -14.72 4.37
N LEU A 309 -22.72 -15.06 3.11
CA LEU A 309 -23.08 -16.42 2.73
C LEU A 309 -21.92 -17.41 2.97
N SER A 310 -20.72 -17.06 2.49
CA SER A 310 -19.53 -17.90 2.67
C SER A 310 -19.14 -18.07 4.14
N GLU A 311 -19.31 -17.04 4.98
CA GLU A 311 -19.11 -17.15 6.42
C GLU A 311 -20.08 -18.17 7.05
N THR A 312 -21.33 -18.18 6.60
CA THR A 312 -22.36 -19.11 7.08
C THR A 312 -22.03 -20.54 6.67
N GLU A 313 -21.64 -20.76 5.41
CA GLU A 313 -21.22 -22.07 4.90
C GLU A 313 -19.96 -22.58 5.60
N TYR A 314 -18.97 -21.72 5.80
CA TYR A 314 -17.76 -22.02 6.56
C TYR A 314 -18.07 -22.47 8.00
N ARG A 315 -18.94 -21.73 8.71
CA ARG A 315 -19.33 -22.09 10.09
C ARG A 315 -20.04 -23.44 10.13
N ARG A 316 -21.00 -23.66 9.22
CA ARG A 316 -21.73 -24.93 9.13
C ARG A 316 -20.78 -26.10 8.90
N SER A 317 -19.87 -26.01 7.93
CA SER A 317 -18.90 -27.08 7.65
C SER A 317 -17.94 -27.31 8.82
N LYS A 318 -17.55 -26.24 9.53
CA LYS A 318 -16.73 -26.35 10.74
C LYS A 318 -17.46 -27.14 11.84
N GLU A 319 -18.71 -26.77 12.15
CA GLU A 319 -19.53 -27.45 13.15
C GLU A 319 -19.74 -28.92 12.80
N GLU A 320 -19.96 -29.23 11.52
CA GLU A 320 -20.15 -30.58 11.04
C GLU A 320 -18.87 -31.44 11.14
N CYS A 321 -17.71 -30.86 10.77
CA CYS A 321 -16.40 -31.49 11.02
C CYS A 321 -16.14 -31.76 12.50
N GLU A 322 -16.43 -30.78 13.38
CA GLU A 322 -16.26 -30.93 14.83
C GLU A 322 -17.19 -32.01 15.40
N ARG A 323 -18.44 -32.09 14.93
CA ARG A 323 -19.40 -33.13 15.30
C ARG A 323 -18.88 -34.52 14.94
N VAL A 324 -18.43 -34.73 13.70
CA VAL A 324 -17.93 -36.03 13.23
C VAL A 324 -16.61 -36.38 13.93
N SER A 325 -15.71 -35.42 14.16
CA SER A 325 -14.49 -35.63 14.95
C SER A 325 -14.81 -36.08 16.38
N LYS A 326 -15.81 -35.47 17.05
CA LYS A 326 -16.28 -35.91 18.37
C LYS A 326 -16.85 -37.32 18.34
N ASN A 327 -17.64 -37.67 17.32
CA ASN A 327 -18.18 -39.03 17.17
C ASN A 327 -17.05 -40.05 16.99
N ILE A 328 -16.04 -39.74 16.17
CA ILE A 328 -14.83 -40.57 16.02
C ILE A 328 -14.12 -40.74 17.36
N LYS A 329 -13.99 -39.66 18.16
CA LYS A 329 -13.40 -39.73 19.51
C LYS A 329 -14.21 -40.58 20.49
N ILE A 330 -15.54 -40.53 20.45
CA ILE A 330 -16.42 -41.36 21.29
C ILE A 330 -16.30 -42.83 20.91
N VAL A 331 -16.42 -43.15 19.62
CA VAL A 331 -16.20 -44.52 19.11
C VAL A 331 -14.80 -45.00 19.51
N HIS A 332 -13.80 -44.11 19.46
CA HIS A 332 -12.45 -44.41 19.87
C HIS A 332 -12.29 -44.72 21.37
N GLN A 333 -12.93 -43.96 22.25
CA GLN A 333 -12.93 -44.22 23.69
C GLN A 333 -13.62 -45.54 24.05
N GLN A 334 -14.59 -45.97 23.25
CA GLN A 334 -15.36 -47.21 23.48
C GLN A 334 -14.64 -48.47 22.99
N THR A 335 -13.88 -48.38 21.88
CA THR A 335 -13.26 -49.53 21.21
C THR A 335 -11.77 -49.71 21.51
N GLY A 336 -11.10 -48.67 22.02
CA GLY A 336 -9.66 -48.68 22.24
C GLY A 336 -8.84 -48.48 20.95
N THR A 337 -7.53 -48.35 21.12
CA THR A 337 -6.52 -48.26 20.04
C THR A 337 -5.18 -48.79 20.52
N GLN A 338 -4.33 -49.25 19.60
CA GLN A 338 -2.95 -49.62 19.90
C GLN A 338 -2.01 -48.39 20.06
N TYR A 339 -2.38 -47.21 19.55
CA TYR A 339 -1.47 -46.05 19.46
C TYR A 339 -2.09 -44.71 19.93
N PRO A 340 -2.60 -44.61 21.17
CA PRO A 340 -3.31 -43.43 21.65
C PRO A 340 -2.44 -42.17 21.72
N GLU A 341 -1.17 -42.30 22.10
CA GLU A 341 -0.25 -41.16 22.19
C GLU A 341 0.17 -40.65 20.80
N SER A 342 0.33 -41.55 19.82
CA SER A 342 0.61 -41.16 18.43
C SER A 342 -0.56 -40.39 17.82
N ILE A 343 -1.81 -40.77 18.12
CA ILE A 343 -3.01 -40.07 17.63
C ILE A 343 -3.11 -38.67 18.24
N LYS A 344 -2.92 -38.53 19.57
CA LYS A 344 -2.90 -37.21 20.24
C LYS A 344 -1.83 -36.29 19.66
N MET A 345 -0.66 -36.85 19.35
CA MET A 345 0.45 -36.10 18.76
C MET A 345 0.13 -35.64 17.34
N VAL A 346 -0.49 -36.50 16.51
CA VAL A 346 -0.95 -36.12 15.16
C VAL A 346 -2.01 -35.02 15.22
N ASP A 347 -2.97 -35.10 16.16
CA ASP A 347 -3.97 -34.06 16.39
C ASP A 347 -3.32 -32.74 16.84
N SER A 348 -2.34 -32.80 17.75
CA SER A 348 -1.59 -31.62 18.20
C SER A 348 -0.84 -30.98 17.04
N LEU A 349 -0.15 -31.78 16.23
CA LEU A 349 0.59 -31.29 15.08
C LEU A 349 -0.34 -30.68 14.02
N ALA A 350 -1.54 -31.23 13.82
CA ALA A 350 -2.54 -30.64 12.92
C ALA A 350 -2.97 -29.24 13.40
N ASN A 351 -3.14 -29.07 14.72
CA ASN A 351 -3.41 -27.76 15.31
C ASN A 351 -2.22 -26.80 15.16
N ASP A 352 -0.98 -27.28 15.34
CA ASP A 352 0.22 -26.45 15.19
C ASP A 352 0.39 -25.97 13.73
N ILE A 353 0.17 -26.86 12.75
CA ILE A 353 0.15 -26.49 11.32
C ILE A 353 -0.96 -25.45 11.05
N GLN A 354 -2.15 -25.64 11.60
CA GLN A 354 -3.26 -24.70 11.43
C GLN A 354 -2.94 -23.33 12.04
N ASN A 355 -2.40 -23.30 13.26
CA ASN A 355 -2.03 -22.07 13.94
C ASN A 355 -0.94 -21.32 13.17
N ALA A 356 0.08 -22.04 12.69
CA ALA A 356 1.14 -21.49 11.87
C ALA A 356 0.60 -20.92 10.53
N SER A 357 -0.34 -21.62 9.90
CA SER A 357 -1.03 -21.16 8.68
C SER A 357 -1.79 -19.86 8.90
N VAL A 358 -2.62 -19.79 9.95
CA VAL A 358 -3.39 -18.59 10.31
C VAL A 358 -2.46 -17.41 10.58
N SER A 359 -1.40 -17.62 11.33
CA SER A 359 -0.37 -16.62 11.60
C SER A 359 0.22 -16.05 10.31
N LEU A 360 0.68 -16.91 9.39
CA LEU A 360 1.33 -16.46 8.16
C LEU A 360 0.37 -15.82 7.16
N ILE A 361 -0.85 -16.34 7.04
CA ILE A 361 -1.89 -15.71 6.22
C ILE A 361 -2.22 -14.31 6.75
N ARG A 362 -2.36 -14.17 8.08
CA ARG A 362 -2.58 -12.88 8.73
C ARG A 362 -1.43 -11.92 8.46
N ILE A 363 -0.18 -12.37 8.62
CA ILE A 363 1.03 -11.59 8.33
C ILE A 363 0.99 -11.05 6.89
N ASN A 364 0.73 -11.93 5.92
CA ASN A 364 0.67 -11.53 4.53
C ASN A 364 -0.48 -10.55 4.25
N ALA A 365 -1.66 -10.77 4.83
CA ALA A 365 -2.81 -9.88 4.67
C ALA A 365 -2.50 -8.47 5.23
N THR A 366 -1.84 -8.40 6.40
CA THR A 366 -1.39 -7.16 7.02
C THR A 366 -0.37 -6.44 6.14
N ILE A 367 0.67 -7.13 5.67
CA ILE A 367 1.69 -6.55 4.77
C ILE A 367 1.04 -6.00 3.49
N LYS A 368 0.14 -6.78 2.86
CA LYS A 368 -0.55 -6.39 1.63
C LYS A 368 -1.45 -5.17 1.82
N GLN A 369 -2.24 -5.16 2.90
CA GLN A 369 -3.11 -4.03 3.22
C GLN A 369 -2.30 -2.75 3.41
N HIS A 370 -1.18 -2.81 4.13
CA HIS A 370 -0.38 -1.65 4.45
C HIS A 370 0.37 -1.07 3.24
N LEU A 371 0.87 -1.94 2.35
CA LEU A 371 1.50 -1.53 1.09
C LEU A 371 0.51 -0.96 0.07
N GLN A 372 -0.76 -1.39 0.09
CA GLN A 372 -1.81 -0.85 -0.78
C GLN A 372 -2.28 0.55 -0.34
N GLN A 373 -2.06 0.94 0.91
CA GLN A 373 -2.50 2.24 1.45
C GLN A 373 -1.45 3.36 1.27
N THR A 374 -0.26 3.04 0.79
CA THR A 374 0.87 3.97 0.63
C THR A 374 0.67 5.00 -0.50
N ASP A 375 -0.17 4.70 -1.50
CA ASP A 375 -0.27 5.50 -2.74
C ASP A 375 -0.92 6.90 -2.58
N ASN A 376 -1.72 7.15 -1.52
CA ASN A 376 -2.77 8.19 -1.63
C ASN A 376 -2.80 9.28 -0.56
N ARG A 377 -1.93 9.21 0.44
CA ARG A 377 -1.82 10.28 1.44
C ARG A 377 -0.35 10.51 1.80
N PRO A 378 0.12 11.76 1.78
CA PRO A 378 1.30 12.18 2.53
C PRO A 378 1.42 11.55 3.91
N LYS A 379 0.37 11.64 4.74
CA LYS A 379 0.33 11.06 6.09
C LYS A 379 0.25 9.53 6.10
N SER A 380 -0.07 8.88 4.99
CA SER A 380 0.09 7.42 4.86
C SER A 380 1.55 7.03 4.73
N LEU A 381 2.48 7.93 4.34
CA LEU A 381 3.92 7.65 4.41
C LEU A 381 4.34 7.30 5.85
N VAL A 382 3.78 8.00 6.84
CA VAL A 382 3.98 7.73 8.27
C VAL A 382 3.51 6.32 8.64
N LEU A 383 2.28 5.96 8.26
CA LEU A 383 1.69 4.65 8.53
C LEU A 383 2.46 3.53 7.81
N SER A 384 2.79 3.71 6.53
CA SER A 384 3.56 2.75 5.76
C SER A 384 4.99 2.58 6.29
N MET A 385 5.61 3.64 6.82
CA MET A 385 6.91 3.53 7.50
C MET A 385 6.80 2.77 8.83
N ILE A 386 5.74 2.99 9.61
CA ILE A 386 5.43 2.21 10.81
C ILE A 386 5.27 0.73 10.47
N ASP A 387 4.56 0.42 9.39
CA ASP A 387 4.31 -0.96 9.00
C ASP A 387 5.55 -1.62 8.37
N ALA A 388 6.39 -0.85 7.70
CA ALA A 388 7.72 -1.30 7.27
C ALA A 388 8.63 -1.59 8.47
N LEU A 389 8.59 -0.77 9.54
CA LEU A 389 9.30 -1.05 10.79
C LEU A 389 8.79 -2.34 11.46
N LYS A 390 7.48 -2.60 11.47
CA LYS A 390 6.93 -3.87 11.96
C LYS A 390 7.42 -5.07 11.14
N LEU A 391 7.46 -4.94 9.81
CA LEU A 391 8.00 -5.99 8.93
C LEU A 391 9.47 -6.29 9.24
N ILE A 392 10.27 -5.25 9.48
CA ILE A 392 11.68 -5.38 9.89
C ILE A 392 11.78 -6.08 11.25
N ALA A 393 10.96 -5.67 12.24
CA ALA A 393 10.97 -6.27 13.57
C ALA A 393 10.60 -7.77 13.54
N MET A 394 9.64 -8.14 12.69
CA MET A 394 9.26 -9.53 12.47
C MET A 394 10.35 -10.35 11.76
N ALA A 395 11.03 -9.75 10.79
CA ALA A 395 12.19 -10.38 10.14
C ALA A 395 13.30 -10.62 11.18
N ASP A 396 13.60 -9.65 12.04
CA ASP A 396 14.61 -9.79 13.08
C ASP A 396 14.34 -10.96 14.05
N GLU A 397 13.08 -11.20 14.42
CA GLU A 397 12.71 -12.38 15.23
C GLU A 397 13.03 -13.70 14.50
N CYS A 398 12.92 -13.73 13.16
CA CYS A 398 13.19 -14.92 12.36
C CYS A 398 14.68 -15.20 12.12
N PHE A 399 15.50 -14.14 12.07
CA PHE A 399 16.93 -14.23 11.70
C PHE A 399 17.88 -13.95 12.86
N GLY A 400 17.43 -13.35 13.95
CA GLY A 400 18.27 -12.87 15.04
C GLY A 400 19.20 -11.73 14.62
N THR A 401 18.78 -10.91 13.65
CA THR A 401 19.65 -9.92 13.00
C THR A 401 19.79 -8.58 13.74
N ASN A 402 18.88 -8.25 14.67
CA ASN A 402 18.85 -6.97 15.40
C ASN A 402 18.89 -5.70 14.52
N ASN A 403 18.47 -5.76 13.25
CA ASN A 403 18.47 -4.63 12.33
C ASN A 403 17.49 -3.52 12.75
N ILE A 404 16.43 -3.87 13.46
CA ILE A 404 15.41 -2.95 13.98
C ILE A 404 16.05 -1.95 14.95
N ASP A 405 16.97 -2.38 15.80
CA ASP A 405 17.65 -1.50 16.77
C ASP A 405 18.51 -0.44 16.06
N ASP A 406 19.20 -0.85 14.99
CA ASP A 406 20.04 0.06 14.19
C ASP A 406 19.22 1.06 13.38
N ILE A 407 18.08 0.61 12.82
CA ILE A 407 17.15 1.49 12.08
C ILE A 407 16.44 2.44 13.03
N CYS A 408 15.97 1.95 14.18
CA CYS A 408 15.36 2.78 15.21
C CYS A 408 16.35 3.84 15.71
N ARG A 409 17.64 3.51 15.90
CA ARG A 409 18.68 4.52 16.20
C ARG A 409 18.80 5.57 15.09
N GLN A 410 18.85 5.17 13.82
CA GLN A 410 18.98 6.13 12.71
C GLN A 410 17.76 7.05 12.54
N VAL A 411 16.56 6.52 12.77
CA VAL A 411 15.29 7.29 12.69
C VAL A 411 15.10 8.19 13.92
N VAL A 412 15.55 7.76 15.10
CA VAL A 412 15.44 8.53 16.36
C VAL A 412 16.51 9.63 16.47
N LEU A 413 17.75 9.38 16.03
CA LEU A 413 18.89 10.32 16.19
C LEU A 413 18.95 11.42 15.11
N CYS A 414 18.27 11.25 13.97
CA CYS A 414 18.19 12.25 12.91
C CYS A 414 16.97 13.16 13.09
#